data_AF-A0A163DFA5-F1
#
_entry.id   AF-A0A163DFA5-F1
#
_cell.length_a   1.000
_cell.length_b   1.000
_cell.length_c   1.000
_cell.angle_alpha   90.00
_cell.angle_beta   90.00
_cell.angle_gamma   90.00
#
_symmetry.space_group_name_H-M   'P 1'
#
loop_
_entity.id
_entity.type
_entity.pdbx_description
1 polymer ?
#
loop_
_entity_poly.entity_id
_entity_poly.type
_entity_poly.pdbx_seq_one_letter_code
_entity_poly.pdbx_strand_id
1 'polypeptide(L)'
;MSSSTISFETINGSVTNIKGTDATSALKNKGSTACGRAYHNAETGTYILPCDDDEKKRLNLQHNIFKIMFDGLTVPAVKHNFAPGSKVLDIACGTGIWTMEMAQAYPDCTFIGIDMADVFPKENVPPNVEFKIVNASDLSEFEDNTFGLVHTRLLIAGFPADKWIPMIKEIYRIVAPGGLVQFLEYDFISGPKQGSILKVITSLYFAITERNNDFFIPQKLAPYLLHSGFDVILEDNKKQMFSSEEDNLSKMILQNWIEALDGFKPFMIPHLCPENPEAFDSIIDIYIKDCIEHKWFLNAVIVVGAKPLIAE
;
A
#
# COMPACT_ATOMS: atom_id res chain seq x y z
N MET A 1 -22.51 40.56 53.36
CA MET A 1 -22.02 39.63 52.32
C MET A 1 -22.68 40.06 51.02
N SER A 2 -21.86 40.53 50.07
CA SER A 2 -22.22 41.44 48.99
C SER A 2 -23.00 40.78 47.86
N SER A 3 -24.11 41.41 47.49
CA SER A 3 -24.69 41.37 46.15
C SER A 3 -23.92 42.34 45.25
N SER A 4 -23.54 41.89 44.05
CA SER A 4 -23.22 42.79 42.94
C SER A 4 -23.39 42.05 41.62
N THR A 5 -24.48 42.40 40.94
CA THR A 5 -24.78 42.18 39.52
C THR A 5 -23.67 42.79 38.66
N ILE A 6 -23.20 42.07 37.63
CA ILE A 6 -22.40 42.66 36.55
C ILE A 6 -23.04 42.31 35.22
N SER A 7 -23.51 43.37 34.55
CA SER A 7 -23.99 43.45 33.18
C SER A 7 -22.83 43.36 32.19
N PHE A 8 -23.04 42.67 31.07
CA PHE A 8 -22.16 42.79 29.90
C PHE A 8 -22.86 43.56 28.80
N GLU A 9 -22.45 44.82 28.64
CA GLU A 9 -22.73 45.64 27.46
C GLU A 9 -21.82 45.25 26.30
N THR A 10 -22.37 45.39 25.10
CA THR A 10 -21.76 45.15 23.80
C THR A 10 -20.64 46.16 23.54
N ILE A 11 -19.47 45.68 23.10
CA ILE A 11 -18.47 46.52 22.41
C ILE A 11 -18.30 45.98 21.00
N ASN A 12 -18.90 46.70 20.03
CA ASN A 12 -18.56 46.60 18.63
C ASN A 12 -17.16 47.19 18.41
N GLY A 13 -16.18 46.33 18.19
CA GLY A 13 -14.84 46.69 17.75
C GLY A 13 -14.52 45.95 16.46
N SER A 14 -14.81 46.58 15.32
CA SER A 14 -14.24 46.21 14.02
C SER A 14 -12.72 46.38 14.07
N VAL A 15 -11.93 45.40 13.60
CA VAL A 15 -10.69 45.59 12.82
C VAL A 15 -10.17 44.24 12.28
N THR A 16 -10.07 44.22 10.94
CA THR A 16 -9.23 43.42 10.04
C THR A 16 -9.42 41.92 9.88
N ASN A 17 -10.06 41.58 8.75
CA ASN A 17 -9.74 40.43 7.90
C ASN A 17 -8.23 40.22 7.78
N ILE A 18 -7.73 39.08 8.25
CA ILE A 18 -6.55 38.43 7.69
C ILE A 18 -7.04 37.09 7.13
N LYS A 19 -7.00 37.00 5.80
CA LYS A 19 -7.21 35.75 5.06
C LYS A 19 -6.07 34.79 5.44
N GLY A 20 -6.36 33.85 6.34
CA GLY A 20 -5.62 32.60 6.47
C GLY A 20 -6.32 31.55 5.64
N THR A 21 -5.62 30.99 4.66
CA THR A 21 -6.07 29.89 3.82
C THR A 21 -6.14 28.60 4.63
N ASP A 22 -7.33 28.25 5.11
CA ASP A 22 -7.63 26.90 5.61
C ASP A 22 -7.75 25.96 4.40
N ALA A 23 -6.64 25.33 4.03
CA ALA A 23 -6.58 24.20 3.11
C ALA A 23 -5.98 22.98 3.83
N THR A 24 -6.63 22.56 4.91
CA THR A 24 -6.46 21.23 5.49
C THR A 24 -7.84 20.59 5.62
N SER A 25 -8.45 20.25 4.48
CA SER A 25 -9.55 19.29 4.48
C SER A 25 -8.98 17.91 4.77
N ALA A 26 -8.73 17.62 6.05
CA ALA A 26 -8.63 16.25 6.52
C ALA A 26 -9.92 15.54 6.09
N LEU A 27 -9.83 14.64 5.11
CA LEU A 27 -10.91 13.75 4.76
C LEU A 27 -11.20 12.91 6.00
N LYS A 28 -12.18 13.32 6.80
CA LYS A 28 -12.83 12.44 7.78
C LYS A 28 -13.55 11.37 6.95
N ASN A 29 -12.81 10.32 6.57
CA ASN A 29 -13.37 9.14 5.92
C ASN A 29 -14.46 8.60 6.84
N LYS A 30 -15.72 8.76 6.43
CA LYS A 30 -16.84 8.08 7.07
C LYS A 30 -16.66 6.60 6.76
N GLY A 31 -16.05 5.87 7.69
CA GLY A 31 -15.90 4.42 7.56
C GLY A 31 -17.24 3.78 7.23
N SER A 32 -17.23 2.89 6.25
CA SER A 32 -18.40 2.15 5.78
C SER A 32 -18.25 0.67 6.10
N THR A 33 -19.35 -0.04 6.31
CA THR A 33 -19.32 -1.49 6.55
C THR A 33 -19.86 -2.24 5.34
N ALA A 34 -19.20 -3.33 4.94
CA ALA A 34 -19.68 -4.23 3.91
C ALA A 34 -19.28 -5.67 4.22
N CYS A 35 -20.20 -6.63 4.05
CA CYS A 35 -19.98 -8.05 4.37
C CYS A 35 -19.40 -8.29 5.78
N GLY A 36 -19.76 -7.47 6.78
CA GLY A 36 -19.26 -7.58 8.15
C GLY A 36 -17.87 -7.00 8.42
N ARG A 37 -17.21 -6.43 7.41
CA ARG A 37 -15.89 -5.78 7.51
C ARG A 37 -16.01 -4.26 7.44
N ALA A 38 -15.08 -3.53 8.05
CA ALA A 38 -15.04 -2.06 7.98
C ALA A 38 -14.09 -1.60 6.87
N TYR A 39 -14.45 -0.57 6.10
CA TYR A 39 -13.68 0.00 4.99
C TYR A 39 -13.57 1.51 5.15
N HIS A 40 -12.50 2.11 4.61
CA HIS A 40 -12.34 3.58 4.60
C HIS A 40 -13.49 4.29 3.88
N ASN A 41 -13.85 3.81 2.68
CA ASN A 41 -15.03 4.25 1.92
C ASN A 41 -15.38 3.20 0.84
N ALA A 42 -16.32 2.31 1.14
CA ALA A 42 -16.76 1.23 0.26
C ALA A 42 -17.71 1.68 -0.86
N GLU A 43 -18.08 2.96 -0.96
CA GLU A 43 -18.91 3.44 -2.08
C GLU A 43 -18.07 4.09 -3.16
N THR A 44 -17.08 4.90 -2.79
CA THR A 44 -16.30 5.72 -3.74
C THR A 44 -14.79 5.66 -3.53
N GLY A 45 -14.30 4.92 -2.54
CA GLY A 45 -12.87 4.78 -2.28
C GLY A 45 -12.16 3.95 -3.34
N THR A 46 -10.91 4.33 -3.65
CA THR A 46 -10.01 3.54 -4.51
C THR A 46 -9.46 2.33 -3.77
N TYR A 47 -9.28 2.42 -2.43
CA TYR A 47 -8.83 1.30 -1.62
C TYR A 47 -9.95 0.27 -1.40
N ILE A 48 -9.72 -0.95 -1.87
CA ILE A 48 -10.72 -2.03 -1.94
C ILE A 48 -10.55 -3.11 -0.88
N LEU A 49 -9.71 -2.87 0.12
CA LEU A 49 -9.54 -3.77 1.26
C LEU A 49 -10.10 -3.13 2.54
N PRO A 50 -10.42 -3.94 3.57
CA PRO A 50 -10.91 -3.42 4.84
C PRO A 50 -9.91 -2.51 5.57
N CYS A 51 -10.31 -1.92 6.69
CA CYS A 51 -9.47 -1.10 7.57
C CYS A 51 -9.65 -1.49 9.05
N ASP A 52 -10.21 -2.68 9.30
CA ASP A 52 -10.39 -3.25 10.64
C ASP A 52 -9.12 -3.93 11.16
N ASP A 53 -9.15 -4.35 12.43
CA ASP A 53 -7.99 -4.95 13.08
C ASP A 53 -7.60 -6.31 12.49
N ASP A 54 -8.55 -7.03 11.89
CA ASP A 54 -8.26 -8.28 11.18
C ASP A 54 -7.47 -8.01 9.89
N GLU A 55 -7.78 -6.92 9.18
CA GLU A 55 -6.95 -6.49 8.05
C GLU A 55 -5.53 -6.08 8.48
N LYS A 56 -5.37 -5.37 9.61
CA LYS A 56 -4.04 -5.05 10.13
C LYS A 56 -3.21 -6.32 10.42
N LYS A 57 -3.85 -7.36 10.98
CA LYS A 57 -3.20 -8.67 11.19
C LYS A 57 -2.82 -9.31 9.87
N ARG A 58 -3.71 -9.29 8.86
CA ARG A 58 -3.44 -9.78 7.52
C ARG A 58 -2.23 -9.08 6.88
N LEU A 59 -2.16 -7.75 6.97
CA LEU A 59 -1.02 -6.96 6.47
C LEU A 59 0.30 -7.32 7.17
N ASN A 60 0.27 -7.56 8.48
CA ASN A 60 1.44 -7.99 9.23
C ASN A 60 1.89 -9.42 8.85
N LEU A 61 0.94 -10.34 8.62
CA LEU A 61 1.24 -11.67 8.07
C LEU A 61 1.88 -11.55 6.68
N GLN A 62 1.35 -10.68 5.81
CA GLN A 62 1.88 -10.41 4.48
C GLN A 62 3.31 -9.90 4.52
N HIS A 63 3.63 -8.99 5.45
CA HIS A 63 4.99 -8.53 5.66
C HIS A 63 5.94 -9.68 6.06
N ASN A 64 5.52 -10.57 6.96
CA ASN A 64 6.33 -11.73 7.35
C ASN A 64 6.55 -12.73 6.20
N ILE A 65 5.54 -12.94 5.36
CA ILE A 65 5.67 -13.74 4.12
C ILE A 65 6.76 -13.16 3.23
N PHE A 66 6.74 -11.84 2.96
CA PHE A 66 7.77 -11.21 2.15
C PHE A 66 9.15 -11.30 2.79
N LYS A 67 9.27 -11.13 4.10
CA LYS A 67 10.55 -11.29 4.81
C LYS A 67 11.17 -12.67 4.58
N ILE A 68 10.37 -13.73 4.68
CA ILE A 68 10.84 -15.09 4.44
C ILE A 68 11.22 -15.27 2.97
N MET A 69 10.39 -14.78 2.05
CA MET A 69 10.63 -14.94 0.61
C MET A 69 11.85 -14.20 0.08
N PHE A 70 12.17 -13.04 0.65
CA PHE A 70 13.31 -12.22 0.23
C PHE A 70 14.54 -12.38 1.12
N ASP A 71 14.50 -13.34 2.06
CA ASP A 71 15.58 -13.60 3.02
C ASP A 71 16.02 -12.32 3.75
N GLY A 72 15.03 -11.53 4.21
CA GLY A 72 15.23 -10.27 4.91
C GLY A 72 14.18 -9.20 4.61
N LEU A 73 14.40 -8.02 5.17
CA LEU A 73 13.49 -6.87 5.07
C LEU A 73 13.49 -6.21 3.68
N THR A 74 14.55 -6.41 2.92
CA THR A 74 14.76 -5.82 1.60
C THR A 74 15.46 -6.80 0.66
N VAL A 75 15.31 -6.59 -0.64
CA VAL A 75 16.11 -7.31 -1.63
C VAL A 75 17.60 -6.91 -1.53
N PRO A 76 18.54 -7.79 -1.93
CA PRO A 76 19.97 -7.48 -1.88
C PRO A 76 20.35 -6.20 -2.64
N ALA A 77 19.67 -5.90 -3.75
CA ALA A 77 19.99 -4.77 -4.62
C ALA A 77 19.94 -3.41 -3.91
N VAL A 78 19.12 -3.24 -2.87
CA VAL A 78 18.96 -1.94 -2.17
C VAL A 78 19.78 -1.82 -0.89
N LYS A 79 20.46 -2.89 -0.45
CA LYS A 79 21.13 -2.93 0.87
C LYS A 79 22.26 -1.89 1.03
N HIS A 80 22.81 -1.39 -0.07
CA HIS A 80 23.89 -0.39 -0.06
C HIS A 80 23.38 1.06 0.14
N ASN A 81 22.06 1.30 0.09
CA ASN A 81 21.47 2.63 0.28
C ASN A 81 21.20 3.01 1.74
N PHE A 82 21.52 2.12 2.69
CA PHE A 82 21.33 2.33 4.13
C PHE A 82 22.63 2.76 4.84
N ALA A 83 23.40 3.65 4.22
CA ALA A 83 24.55 4.25 4.88
C ALA A 83 24.11 5.17 6.05
N PRO A 84 24.94 5.36 7.10
CA PRO A 84 24.63 6.29 8.18
C PRO A 84 24.23 7.68 7.66
N GLY A 85 23.11 8.21 8.17
CA GLY A 85 22.54 9.48 7.73
C GLY A 85 21.59 9.39 6.52
N SER A 86 21.45 8.22 5.88
CA SER A 86 20.46 8.03 4.81
C SER A 86 19.03 8.27 5.30
N LYS A 87 18.21 8.86 4.43
CA LYS A 87 16.76 8.99 4.62
C LYS A 87 16.02 8.00 3.73
N VAL A 88 15.03 7.33 4.31
CA VAL A 88 14.20 6.32 3.63
C VAL A 88 12.73 6.73 3.73
N LEU A 89 12.02 6.72 2.61
CA LEU A 89 10.57 6.95 2.56
C LEU A 89 9.84 5.63 2.31
N ASP A 90 8.82 5.32 3.09
CA ASP A 90 7.90 4.20 2.91
C ASP A 90 6.51 4.74 2.55
N ILE A 91 6.15 4.67 1.26
CA ILE A 91 4.89 5.20 0.73
C ILE A 91 3.79 4.14 0.84
N ALA A 92 2.66 4.55 1.42
CA ALA A 92 1.55 3.68 1.81
C ALA A 92 2.02 2.60 2.80
N CYS A 93 2.60 3.06 3.91
CA CYS A 93 3.25 2.20 4.90
C CYS A 93 2.27 1.30 5.66
N GLY A 94 0.96 1.56 5.59
CA GLY A 94 -0.08 0.76 6.27
C GLY A 94 0.16 0.71 7.78
N THR A 95 0.30 -0.51 8.32
CA THR A 95 0.60 -0.71 9.75
C THR A 95 1.99 -0.18 10.17
N GLY A 96 2.83 0.26 9.23
CA GLY A 96 4.18 0.75 9.50
C GLY A 96 5.16 -0.35 9.91
N ILE A 97 4.77 -1.63 9.88
CA ILE A 97 5.59 -2.75 10.36
C ILE A 97 6.93 -2.84 9.64
N TRP A 98 6.94 -2.61 8.32
CA TRP A 98 8.19 -2.58 7.56
C TRP A 98 9.08 -1.40 7.98
N THR A 99 8.49 -0.21 8.10
CA THR A 99 9.19 1.01 8.52
C THR A 99 9.87 0.81 9.89
N MET A 100 9.14 0.25 10.86
CA MET A 100 9.65 0.03 12.21
C MET A 100 10.77 -1.00 12.27
N GLU A 101 10.63 -2.14 11.59
CA GLU A 101 11.68 -3.17 11.60
C GLU A 101 12.94 -2.71 10.86
N MET A 102 12.79 -1.96 9.77
CA MET A 102 13.92 -1.33 9.08
C MET A 102 14.64 -0.32 9.97
N ALA A 103 13.91 0.50 10.72
CA ALA A 103 14.47 1.45 11.65
C ALA A 103 15.26 0.81 12.79
N GLN A 104 14.83 -0.37 13.25
CA GLN A 104 15.58 -1.17 14.23
C GLN A 104 16.85 -1.79 13.62
N ALA A 105 16.78 -2.25 12.37
CA ALA A 105 17.92 -2.85 11.68
C ALA A 105 18.99 -1.82 11.26
N TYR A 106 18.58 -0.57 11.01
CA TYR A 106 19.44 0.53 10.56
C TYR A 106 19.26 1.77 11.44
N PRO A 107 19.76 1.75 12.69
CA PRO A 107 19.51 2.81 13.67
C PRO A 107 20.08 4.18 13.29
N ASP A 108 21.10 4.21 12.41
CA ASP A 108 21.73 5.43 11.93
C ASP A 108 21.04 6.04 10.69
N CYS A 109 19.98 5.40 10.18
CA CYS A 109 19.14 5.93 9.11
C CYS A 109 17.87 6.58 9.69
N THR A 110 17.29 7.54 8.97
CA THR A 110 15.97 8.11 9.27
C THR A 110 14.92 7.49 8.36
N PHE A 111 13.80 7.06 8.94
CA PHE A 111 12.69 6.46 8.22
C PHE A 111 11.45 7.33 8.33
N ILE A 112 10.83 7.63 7.19
CA ILE A 112 9.57 8.35 7.11
C ILE A 112 8.55 7.40 6.50
N GLY A 113 7.50 7.07 7.24
CA GLY A 113 6.37 6.30 6.73
C GLY A 113 5.18 7.21 6.46
N ILE A 114 4.59 7.12 5.27
CA ILE A 114 3.38 7.88 4.94
C ILE A 114 2.23 6.97 4.57
N ASP A 115 1.03 7.34 4.99
CA ASP A 115 -0.20 6.69 4.57
C ASP A 115 -1.34 7.72 4.48
N MET A 116 -2.32 7.48 3.62
CA MET A 116 -3.49 8.35 3.52
C MET A 116 -4.44 8.19 4.72
N ALA A 117 -4.33 7.08 5.45
CA ALA A 117 -5.12 6.75 6.61
C ALA A 117 -4.28 6.71 7.89
N ASP A 118 -4.92 6.97 9.03
CA ASP A 118 -4.28 6.88 10.34
C ASP A 118 -4.26 5.42 10.84
N VAL A 119 -3.41 4.59 10.23
CA VAL A 119 -3.34 3.13 10.44
C VAL A 119 -2.05 2.63 11.09
N PHE A 120 -1.01 3.47 11.12
CA PHE A 120 0.29 3.19 11.72
C PHE A 120 0.29 3.43 13.24
N PRO A 121 1.22 2.79 13.99
CA PRO A 121 1.26 2.88 15.44
C PRO A 121 1.58 4.29 15.95
N LYS A 122 1.04 4.62 17.13
CA LYS A 122 1.31 5.87 17.87
C LYS A 122 2.25 5.69 19.04
N GLU A 123 2.45 4.45 19.46
CA GLU A 123 3.26 4.08 20.62
C GLU A 123 4.37 3.13 20.18
N ASN A 124 5.46 3.09 20.95
CA ASN A 124 6.62 2.23 20.69
C ASN A 124 7.26 2.46 19.30
N VAL A 125 7.10 3.66 18.75
CA VAL A 125 7.73 4.10 17.49
C VAL A 125 9.22 4.37 17.76
N PRO A 126 10.16 3.76 17.00
CA PRO A 126 11.59 4.04 17.16
C PRO A 126 11.91 5.54 16.99
N PRO A 127 12.93 6.08 17.68
CA PRO A 127 13.25 7.51 17.65
C PRO A 127 13.71 8.02 16.27
N ASN A 128 14.12 7.12 15.39
CA ASN A 128 14.52 7.40 14.01
C ASN A 128 13.38 7.17 13.00
N VAL A 129 12.12 7.07 13.45
CA VAL A 129 10.92 6.94 12.62
C VAL A 129 10.01 8.14 12.79
N GLU A 130 9.51 8.67 11.67
CA GLU A 130 8.42 9.64 11.62
C GLU A 130 7.27 9.07 10.77
N PHE A 131 6.04 9.13 11.28
CA PHE A 131 4.86 8.78 10.50
C PHE A 131 4.01 10.00 10.20
N LYS A 132 3.52 10.11 8.96
CA LYS A 132 2.70 11.23 8.50
C LYS A 132 1.47 10.76 7.75
N ILE A 133 0.37 11.51 7.88
CA ILE A 133 -0.83 11.30 7.06
C ILE A 133 -0.66 12.10 5.77
N VAL A 134 -0.30 11.42 4.68
CA VAL A 134 0.01 12.04 3.38
C VAL A 134 -0.52 11.14 2.28
N ASN A 135 -1.17 11.74 1.29
CA ASN A 135 -1.62 10.99 0.12
C ASN A 135 -0.45 10.77 -0.83
N ALA A 136 -0.20 9.51 -1.22
CA ALA A 136 0.85 9.15 -2.17
C ALA A 136 0.76 9.89 -3.53
N SER A 137 -0.40 10.45 -3.89
CA SER A 137 -0.56 11.27 -5.10
C SER A 137 0.01 12.68 -4.98
N ASP A 138 0.39 13.13 -3.78
CA ASP A 138 0.95 14.45 -3.52
C ASP A 138 2.15 14.34 -2.57
N LEU A 139 3.35 14.39 -3.14
CA LEU A 139 4.63 14.31 -2.42
C LEU A 139 5.31 15.69 -2.34
N SER A 140 4.55 16.77 -2.54
CA SER A 140 5.09 18.13 -2.63
C SER A 140 5.72 18.65 -1.34
N GLU A 141 5.39 18.05 -0.18
CA GLU A 141 6.02 18.41 1.10
C GLU A 141 7.50 18.00 1.20
N PHE A 142 7.92 17.04 0.36
CA PHE A 142 9.27 16.51 0.38
C PHE A 142 10.18 17.29 -0.58
N GLU A 143 11.37 17.63 -0.10
CA GLU A 143 12.37 18.33 -0.88
C GLU A 143 13.00 17.45 -1.97
N ASP A 144 13.47 18.07 -3.04
CA ASP A 144 14.20 17.42 -4.12
C ASP A 144 15.43 16.70 -3.58
N ASN A 145 15.77 15.55 -4.17
CA ASN A 145 17.02 14.82 -3.90
C ASN A 145 17.26 14.45 -2.42
N THR A 146 16.20 14.16 -1.67
CA THR A 146 16.23 13.90 -0.22
C THR A 146 16.52 12.44 0.13
N PHE A 147 15.89 11.50 -0.58
CA PHE A 147 15.81 10.11 -0.13
C PHE A 147 16.84 9.22 -0.81
N GLY A 148 17.58 8.45 -0.01
CA GLY A 148 18.48 7.41 -0.51
C GLY A 148 17.72 6.18 -1.01
N LEU A 149 16.53 5.92 -0.43
CA LEU A 149 15.60 4.91 -0.88
C LEU A 149 14.15 5.39 -0.72
N VAL A 150 13.34 5.20 -1.75
CA VAL A 150 11.88 5.23 -1.66
C VAL A 150 11.35 3.81 -1.83
N HIS A 151 10.60 3.33 -0.86
CA HIS A 151 9.98 2.01 -0.83
C HIS A 151 8.46 2.15 -0.96
N THR A 152 7.83 1.29 -1.75
CA THR A 152 6.38 1.13 -1.76
C THR A 152 5.99 -0.26 -2.21
N ARG A 153 4.83 -0.74 -1.74
CA ARG A 153 4.34 -2.07 -2.09
C ARG A 153 2.82 -2.16 -2.05
N LEU A 154 2.28 -2.94 -2.98
CA LEU A 154 0.89 -3.39 -3.03
C LEU A 154 -0.15 -2.27 -3.16
N LEU A 155 0.21 -1.20 -3.87
CA LEU A 155 -0.70 -0.11 -4.19
C LEU A 155 -1.74 -0.50 -5.27
N ILE A 156 -1.60 -1.65 -5.94
CA ILE A 156 -2.54 -2.18 -6.93
C ILE A 156 -4.01 -2.21 -6.45
N ALA A 157 -4.23 -2.34 -5.15
CA ALA A 157 -5.57 -2.40 -4.55
C ALA A 157 -6.06 -1.04 -3.99
N GLY A 158 -5.37 0.07 -4.26
CA GLY A 158 -5.73 1.36 -3.68
C GLY A 158 -5.26 2.63 -4.37
N PHE A 159 -4.44 2.54 -5.40
CA PHE A 159 -3.87 3.70 -6.07
C PHE A 159 -4.47 3.94 -7.47
N PRO A 160 -4.98 5.15 -7.73
CA PRO A 160 -5.59 5.47 -9.02
C PRO A 160 -4.67 5.23 -10.21
N ALA A 161 -5.21 4.57 -11.25
CA ALA A 161 -4.51 4.17 -12.47
C ALA A 161 -3.84 5.37 -13.16
N ASP A 162 -4.50 6.52 -13.20
CA ASP A 162 -4.01 7.74 -13.83
C ASP A 162 -2.92 8.48 -13.02
N LYS A 163 -2.67 8.06 -11.78
CA LYS A 163 -1.72 8.72 -10.86
C LYS A 163 -0.37 8.03 -10.75
N TRP A 164 -0.21 6.82 -11.29
CA TRP A 164 1.06 6.08 -11.24
C TRP A 164 2.24 6.84 -11.85
N ILE A 165 2.13 7.29 -13.10
CA ILE A 165 3.20 8.07 -13.75
C ILE A 165 3.49 9.40 -13.00
N PRO A 166 2.48 10.22 -12.64
CA PRO A 166 2.70 11.40 -11.81
C PRO A 166 3.44 11.11 -10.49
N MET A 167 3.04 10.07 -9.75
CA MET A 167 3.70 9.67 -8.51
C MET A 167 5.14 9.26 -8.77
N ILE A 168 5.42 8.44 -9.79
CA ILE A 168 6.79 8.01 -10.10
C ILE A 168 7.68 9.20 -10.50
N LYS A 169 7.14 10.22 -11.18
CA LYS A 169 7.86 11.47 -11.46
C LYS A 169 8.18 12.28 -10.21
N GLU A 170 7.25 12.36 -9.27
CA GLU A 170 7.51 12.97 -7.96
C GLU A 170 8.53 12.16 -7.15
N ILE A 171 8.45 10.83 -7.19
CA ILE A 171 9.47 9.95 -6.59
C ILE A 171 10.84 10.24 -7.23
N TYR A 172 10.92 10.39 -8.55
CA TYR A 172 12.17 10.78 -9.22
C TYR A 172 12.71 12.11 -8.71
N ARG A 173 11.84 13.12 -8.49
CA ARG A 173 12.24 14.43 -7.93
C ARG A 173 12.86 14.28 -6.54
N ILE A 174 12.21 13.55 -5.64
CA ILE A 174 12.60 13.47 -4.22
C ILE A 174 13.70 12.44 -3.93
N VAL A 175 13.93 11.47 -4.82
CA VAL A 175 15.05 10.52 -4.70
C VAL A 175 16.36 11.26 -4.98
N ALA A 176 17.37 11.07 -4.13
CA ALA A 176 18.72 11.61 -4.31
C ALA A 176 19.39 11.02 -5.57
N PRO A 177 20.31 11.73 -6.25
CA PRO A 177 21.15 11.12 -7.28
C PRO A 177 21.89 9.89 -6.74
N GLY A 178 21.85 8.77 -7.46
CA GLY A 178 22.36 7.48 -6.98
C GLY A 178 21.43 6.76 -5.97
N GLY A 179 20.33 7.41 -5.56
CA GLY A 179 19.28 6.81 -4.74
C GLY A 179 18.39 5.87 -5.56
N LEU A 180 17.60 5.07 -4.84
CA LEU A 180 16.78 4.02 -5.43
C LEU A 180 15.28 4.22 -5.14
N VAL A 181 14.46 3.64 -6.00
CA VAL A 181 13.05 3.36 -5.72
C VAL A 181 12.80 1.85 -5.87
N GLN A 182 12.09 1.27 -4.91
CA GLN A 182 11.67 -0.13 -4.95
C GLN A 182 10.14 -0.22 -4.93
N PHE A 183 9.59 -0.88 -5.95
CA PHE A 183 8.19 -1.29 -6.01
C PHE A 183 8.06 -2.80 -5.79
N LEU A 184 6.99 -3.22 -5.12
CA LEU A 184 6.55 -4.61 -5.07
C LEU A 184 5.05 -4.67 -5.31
N GLU A 185 4.61 -5.35 -6.37
CA GLU A 185 3.20 -5.53 -6.70
C GLU A 185 2.85 -7.01 -6.95
N TYR A 186 1.56 -7.35 -6.82
CA TYR A 186 1.09 -8.69 -7.16
C TYR A 186 0.64 -8.79 -8.62
N ASP A 187 1.20 -9.75 -9.34
CA ASP A 187 0.73 -10.18 -10.65
C ASP A 187 -0.27 -11.35 -10.52
N PHE A 188 -1.53 -11.04 -10.79
CA PHE A 188 -2.66 -11.96 -10.81
C PHE A 188 -2.85 -12.69 -12.16
N ILE A 189 -2.17 -12.22 -13.22
CA ILE A 189 -2.27 -12.78 -14.57
C ILE A 189 -1.14 -13.75 -14.91
N SER A 190 -0.22 -14.00 -13.99
CA SER A 190 0.65 -15.16 -14.10
C SER A 190 -0.09 -16.46 -13.73
N GLY A 191 0.39 -17.60 -14.24
CA GLY A 191 -0.14 -18.93 -13.92
C GLY A 191 -1.40 -19.37 -14.71
N PRO A 192 -1.80 -20.65 -14.56
CA PRO A 192 -2.93 -21.25 -15.28
C PRO A 192 -4.25 -20.49 -15.07
N LYS A 193 -5.07 -20.35 -16.12
CA LYS A 193 -6.38 -19.68 -16.05
C LYS A 193 -7.45 -20.60 -16.59
N GLN A 194 -8.02 -21.39 -15.71
CA GLN A 194 -9.05 -22.37 -16.05
C GLN A 194 -10.08 -22.48 -14.93
N GLY A 195 -11.26 -22.98 -15.25
CA GLY A 195 -12.29 -23.28 -14.25
C GLY A 195 -12.60 -22.12 -13.31
N SER A 196 -12.60 -22.38 -12.01
CA SER A 196 -12.87 -21.37 -10.98
C SER A 196 -11.77 -20.31 -10.88
N ILE A 197 -10.51 -20.64 -11.19
CA ILE A 197 -9.37 -19.70 -11.19
C ILE A 197 -9.65 -18.54 -12.14
N LEU A 198 -10.05 -18.84 -13.38
CA LEU A 198 -10.36 -17.79 -14.35
C LEU A 198 -11.51 -16.91 -13.86
N LYS A 199 -12.57 -17.48 -13.25
CA LYS A 199 -13.72 -16.72 -12.75
C LYS A 199 -13.34 -15.77 -11.62
N VAL A 200 -12.58 -16.25 -10.63
CA VAL A 200 -12.13 -15.47 -9.48
C VAL A 200 -11.19 -14.33 -9.93
N ILE A 201 -10.20 -14.63 -10.77
CA ILE A 201 -9.27 -13.60 -11.28
C ILE A 201 -9.98 -12.57 -12.17
N THR A 202 -10.96 -12.99 -12.98
CA THR A 202 -11.77 -12.06 -13.78
C THR A 202 -12.64 -11.17 -12.90
N SER A 203 -13.21 -11.71 -11.82
CA SER A 203 -14.02 -10.92 -10.88
C SER A 203 -13.16 -9.93 -10.09
N LEU A 204 -11.94 -10.32 -9.72
CA LEU A 204 -10.96 -9.44 -9.10
C LEU A 204 -10.50 -8.33 -10.07
N TYR A 205 -10.32 -8.64 -11.35
CA TYR A 205 -10.03 -7.65 -12.39
C TYR A 205 -11.09 -6.55 -12.43
N PHE A 206 -12.38 -6.91 -12.45
CA PHE A 206 -13.45 -5.92 -12.40
C PHE A 206 -13.48 -5.15 -11.07
N ALA A 207 -13.34 -5.83 -9.94
CA ALA A 207 -13.29 -5.20 -8.61
C ALA A 207 -12.18 -4.13 -8.50
N ILE A 208 -11.01 -4.39 -9.08
CA ILE A 208 -9.88 -3.45 -9.10
C ILE A 208 -10.12 -2.31 -10.10
N THR A 209 -10.52 -2.62 -11.32
CA THR A 209 -10.60 -1.61 -12.40
C THR A 209 -11.79 -0.67 -12.29
N GLU A 210 -12.95 -1.14 -11.82
CA GLU A 210 -14.13 -0.28 -11.56
C GLU A 210 -13.88 0.74 -10.44
N ARG A 211 -12.81 0.53 -9.65
CA ARG A 211 -12.34 1.43 -8.60
C ARG A 211 -11.24 2.37 -9.06
N ASN A 212 -11.05 2.45 -10.37
CA ASN A 212 -10.00 3.22 -11.02
C ASN A 212 -8.59 2.77 -10.60
N ASN A 213 -8.38 1.52 -10.19
CA ASN A 213 -7.04 0.99 -9.96
C ASN A 213 -6.53 0.24 -11.20
N ASP A 214 -5.21 0.10 -11.33
CA ASP A 214 -4.58 -0.56 -12.48
C ASP A 214 -4.21 -2.01 -12.19
N PHE A 215 -5.07 -2.94 -12.60
CA PHE A 215 -4.86 -4.39 -12.46
C PHE A 215 -3.57 -4.91 -13.12
N PHE A 216 -3.05 -4.18 -14.11
CA PHE A 216 -1.85 -4.56 -14.87
C PHE A 216 -0.63 -3.71 -14.49
N ILE A 217 -0.66 -3.02 -13.34
CA ILE A 217 0.47 -2.22 -12.89
C ILE A 217 1.79 -3.01 -12.79
N PRO A 218 1.85 -4.29 -12.35
CA PRO A 218 3.12 -4.99 -12.22
C PRO A 218 3.90 -5.06 -13.54
N GLN A 219 3.21 -5.21 -14.67
CA GLN A 219 3.83 -5.25 -16.00
C GLN A 219 4.24 -3.87 -16.54
N LYS A 220 3.75 -2.78 -15.92
CA LYS A 220 3.97 -1.40 -16.36
C LYS A 220 5.05 -0.68 -15.56
N LEU A 221 5.43 -1.19 -14.37
CA LEU A 221 6.38 -0.55 -13.47
C LEU A 221 7.74 -0.27 -14.12
N ALA A 222 8.38 -1.28 -14.74
CA ALA A 222 9.68 -1.08 -15.39
C ALA A 222 9.61 -0.04 -16.53
N PRO A 223 8.64 -0.11 -17.48
CA PRO A 223 8.43 0.96 -18.46
C PRO A 223 8.17 2.33 -17.85
N TYR A 224 7.41 2.44 -16.75
CA TYR A 224 7.11 3.71 -16.10
C TYR A 224 8.32 4.32 -15.41
N LEU A 225 9.18 3.49 -14.80
CA LEU A 225 10.46 3.91 -14.23
C LEU A 225 11.38 4.49 -15.31
N LEU A 226 11.57 3.76 -16.41
CA LEU A 226 12.36 4.23 -17.56
C LEU A 226 11.82 5.55 -18.13
N HIS A 227 10.49 5.64 -18.32
CA HIS A 227 9.85 6.85 -18.81
C HIS A 227 10.05 8.06 -17.86
N SER A 228 10.21 7.81 -16.57
CA SER A 228 10.38 8.84 -15.54
C SER A 228 11.84 9.20 -15.26
N GLY A 229 12.78 8.57 -15.96
CA GLY A 229 14.22 8.89 -15.89
C GLY A 229 15.05 7.98 -15.00
N PHE A 230 14.46 6.93 -14.42
CA PHE A 230 15.20 5.91 -13.68
C PHE A 230 15.84 4.89 -14.62
N ASP A 231 17.01 4.37 -14.25
CA ASP A 231 17.55 3.12 -14.81
C ASP A 231 16.94 1.92 -14.05
N VAL A 232 16.40 0.92 -14.75
CA VAL A 232 15.90 -0.29 -14.10
C VAL A 232 17.07 -1.23 -13.82
N ILE A 233 17.39 -1.43 -12.54
CA ILE A 233 18.55 -2.23 -12.10
C ILE A 233 18.17 -3.62 -11.59
N LEU A 234 16.88 -3.84 -11.28
CA LEU A 234 16.34 -5.14 -10.91
C LEU A 234 14.89 -5.25 -11.38
N GLU A 235 14.59 -6.37 -12.01
CA GLU A 235 13.23 -6.88 -12.19
C GLU A 235 13.26 -8.36 -11.79
N ASP A 236 12.52 -8.72 -10.74
CA ASP A 236 12.46 -10.10 -10.23
C ASP A 236 11.01 -10.50 -9.96
N ASN A 237 10.73 -11.78 -10.12
CA ASN A 237 9.41 -12.37 -9.92
C ASN A 237 9.52 -13.55 -8.96
N LYS A 238 8.92 -13.44 -7.77
CA LYS A 238 8.85 -14.56 -6.83
C LYS A 238 7.46 -15.20 -6.87
N LYS A 239 7.45 -16.49 -7.22
CA LYS A 239 6.24 -17.33 -7.19
C LYS A 239 5.86 -17.65 -5.75
N GLN A 240 4.62 -17.34 -5.41
CA GLN A 240 3.94 -17.73 -4.18
C GLN A 240 3.00 -18.89 -4.51
N MET A 241 3.48 -20.10 -4.27
CA MET A 241 2.70 -21.32 -4.48
C MET A 241 1.72 -21.53 -3.33
N PHE A 242 0.53 -22.02 -3.63
CA PHE A 242 -0.37 -22.55 -2.61
C PHE A 242 -0.12 -24.05 -2.46
N SER A 243 -0.03 -24.52 -1.22
CA SER A 243 0.17 -25.94 -0.94
C SER A 243 -0.62 -26.37 0.30
N SER A 244 -1.13 -27.60 0.26
CA SER A 244 -1.69 -28.29 1.42
C SER A 244 -0.64 -29.08 2.23
N GLU A 245 0.60 -29.14 1.76
CA GLU A 245 1.70 -29.84 2.42
C GLU A 245 2.21 -29.07 3.65
N GLU A 246 3.09 -29.69 4.46
CA GLU A 246 3.58 -29.12 5.72
C GLU A 246 4.49 -27.88 5.59
N ASP A 247 4.72 -27.36 4.38
CA ASP A 247 5.48 -26.12 4.19
C ASP A 247 4.78 -24.92 4.85
N ASN A 248 5.44 -24.34 5.85
CA ASN A 248 4.87 -23.26 6.64
C ASN A 248 4.66 -21.98 5.80
N LEU A 249 5.55 -21.69 4.85
CA LEU A 249 5.44 -20.50 4.02
C LEU A 249 4.22 -20.57 3.10
N SER A 250 4.00 -21.71 2.44
CA SER A 250 2.83 -21.93 1.57
C SER A 250 1.51 -21.82 2.34
N LYS A 251 1.46 -22.28 3.59
CA LYS A 251 0.28 -22.12 4.46
C LYS A 251 0.01 -20.66 4.80
N MET A 252 1.06 -19.91 5.17
CA MET A 252 0.96 -18.48 5.44
C MET A 252 0.47 -17.70 4.21
N ILE A 253 1.05 -17.99 3.04
CA ILE A 253 0.65 -17.41 1.75
C ILE A 253 -0.84 -17.68 1.47
N LEU A 254 -1.26 -18.94 1.58
CA LEU A 254 -2.64 -19.33 1.32
C LEU A 254 -3.60 -18.63 2.29
N GLN A 255 -3.28 -18.60 3.59
CA GLN A 255 -4.07 -17.90 4.59
C GLN A 255 -4.20 -16.40 4.24
N ASN A 256 -3.08 -15.74 3.94
CA ASN A 256 -3.06 -14.33 3.59
C ASN A 256 -3.93 -14.01 2.37
N TRP A 257 -3.92 -14.91 1.38
CA TRP A 257 -4.71 -14.77 0.17
C TRP A 257 -6.21 -15.00 0.40
N ILE A 258 -6.59 -15.99 1.21
CA ILE A 258 -7.98 -16.22 1.61
C ILE A 258 -8.53 -15.00 2.34
N GLU A 259 -7.78 -14.46 3.30
CA GLU A 259 -8.18 -13.25 4.04
C GLU A 259 -8.28 -12.02 3.13
N ALA A 260 -7.45 -11.92 2.08
CA ALA A 260 -7.55 -10.86 1.08
C ALA A 260 -8.80 -11.02 0.19
N LEU A 261 -9.13 -12.24 -0.24
CA LEU A 261 -10.34 -12.52 -1.00
C LEU A 261 -11.62 -12.21 -0.21
N ASP A 262 -11.63 -12.48 1.11
CA ASP A 262 -12.71 -12.03 2.00
C ASP A 262 -12.81 -10.49 2.03
N GLY A 263 -11.67 -9.79 2.05
CA GLY A 263 -11.63 -8.33 1.92
C GLY A 263 -12.13 -7.80 0.58
N PHE A 264 -11.91 -8.52 -0.52
CA PHE A 264 -12.42 -8.13 -1.84
C PHE A 264 -13.89 -8.52 -2.06
N LYS A 265 -14.47 -9.34 -1.18
CA LYS A 265 -15.80 -9.95 -1.32
C LYS A 265 -16.91 -8.99 -1.73
N PRO A 266 -17.08 -7.80 -1.11
CA PRO A 266 -18.15 -6.88 -1.51
C PRO A 266 -18.04 -6.41 -2.96
N PHE A 267 -16.82 -6.31 -3.48
CA PHE A 267 -16.53 -5.79 -4.82
C PHE A 267 -16.48 -6.90 -5.88
N MET A 268 -16.25 -8.14 -5.46
CA MET A 268 -16.23 -9.29 -6.36
C MET A 268 -17.61 -9.92 -6.55
N ILE A 269 -18.51 -9.89 -5.55
CA ILE A 269 -19.86 -10.47 -5.64
C ILE A 269 -20.63 -10.05 -6.91
N PRO A 270 -20.68 -8.76 -7.31
CA PRO A 270 -21.40 -8.32 -8.51
C PRO A 270 -20.91 -8.98 -9.81
N HIS A 271 -19.66 -9.47 -9.82
CA HIS A 271 -19.01 -10.06 -10.99
C HIS A 271 -18.89 -11.58 -10.92
N LEU A 272 -18.72 -12.12 -9.70
CA LEU A 272 -18.48 -13.54 -9.47
C LEU A 272 -19.77 -14.34 -9.34
N CYS A 273 -20.76 -13.79 -8.63
CA CYS A 273 -22.02 -14.46 -8.32
C CYS A 273 -23.19 -13.46 -8.14
N PRO A 274 -23.49 -12.62 -9.16
CA PRO A 274 -24.49 -11.55 -9.05
C PRO A 274 -25.90 -12.06 -8.70
N GLU A 275 -26.26 -13.26 -9.18
CA GLU A 275 -27.57 -13.87 -8.95
C GLU A 275 -27.67 -14.60 -7.61
N ASN A 276 -26.53 -14.93 -7.00
CA ASN A 276 -26.48 -15.65 -5.73
C ASN A 276 -25.26 -15.20 -4.89
N PRO A 277 -25.33 -14.04 -4.21
CA PRO A 277 -24.25 -13.54 -3.36
C PRO A 277 -23.80 -14.51 -2.26
N GLU A 278 -24.71 -15.35 -1.75
CA GLU A 278 -24.41 -16.34 -0.71
C GLU A 278 -23.50 -17.46 -1.21
N ALA A 279 -23.39 -17.67 -2.53
CA ALA A 279 -22.50 -18.66 -3.11
C ALA A 279 -21.01 -18.27 -3.04
N PHE A 280 -20.66 -17.03 -2.70
CA PHE A 280 -19.28 -16.53 -2.75
C PHE A 280 -18.30 -17.46 -2.04
N ASP A 281 -18.56 -17.82 -0.78
CA ASP A 281 -17.63 -18.62 0.01
C ASP A 281 -17.45 -20.03 -0.57
N SER A 282 -18.53 -20.65 -1.06
CA SER A 282 -18.45 -21.95 -1.74
C SER A 282 -17.68 -21.91 -3.07
N ILE A 283 -17.74 -20.78 -3.79
CA ILE A 283 -16.96 -20.57 -5.02
C ILE A 283 -15.48 -20.40 -4.67
N ILE A 284 -15.16 -19.66 -3.60
CA ILE A 284 -13.80 -19.51 -3.10
C ILE A 284 -13.23 -20.86 -2.63
N ASP A 285 -14.01 -21.70 -1.96
CA ASP A 285 -13.57 -23.05 -1.57
C ASP A 285 -13.19 -23.93 -2.77
N ILE A 286 -13.97 -23.86 -3.86
CA ILE A 286 -13.65 -24.55 -5.12
C ILE A 286 -12.39 -23.95 -5.74
N TYR A 287 -12.28 -22.61 -5.75
CA TYR A 287 -11.12 -21.89 -6.24
C TYR A 287 -9.82 -22.27 -5.53
N ILE A 288 -9.83 -22.38 -4.21
CA ILE A 288 -8.65 -22.79 -3.45
C ILE A 288 -8.23 -24.22 -3.80
N LYS A 289 -9.20 -25.15 -3.93
CA LYS A 289 -8.91 -26.53 -4.36
C LYS A 289 -8.29 -26.57 -5.75
N ASP A 290 -8.89 -25.85 -6.72
CA ASP A 290 -8.37 -25.77 -8.09
C ASP A 290 -6.98 -25.14 -8.12
N CYS A 291 -6.70 -24.12 -7.28
CA CYS A 291 -5.37 -23.52 -7.20
C CYS A 291 -4.31 -24.51 -6.72
N ILE A 292 -4.62 -25.31 -5.69
CA ILE A 292 -3.70 -26.33 -5.18
C ILE A 292 -3.51 -27.45 -6.20
N GLU A 293 -4.61 -27.98 -6.75
CA GLU A 293 -4.59 -29.08 -7.72
C GLU A 293 -3.83 -28.71 -9.00
N HIS A 294 -4.06 -27.51 -9.53
CA HIS A 294 -3.44 -27.03 -10.75
C HIS A 294 -2.14 -26.27 -10.53
N LYS A 295 -1.62 -26.24 -9.29
CA LYS A 295 -0.39 -25.55 -8.92
C LYS A 295 -0.37 -24.10 -9.38
N TRP A 296 -1.51 -23.42 -9.19
CA TRP A 296 -1.62 -21.99 -9.41
C TRP A 296 -0.78 -21.22 -8.38
N PHE A 297 -0.36 -20.01 -8.74
CA PHE A 297 0.52 -19.19 -7.92
C PHE A 297 0.24 -17.70 -8.13
N LEU A 298 0.50 -16.92 -7.09
CA LEU A 298 0.64 -15.47 -7.18
C LEU A 298 2.09 -15.12 -7.50
N ASN A 299 2.32 -14.13 -8.33
CA ASN A 299 3.66 -13.59 -8.54
C ASN A 299 3.82 -12.28 -7.76
N ALA A 300 4.78 -12.22 -6.85
CA ALA A 300 5.26 -10.96 -6.31
C ALA A 300 6.33 -10.40 -7.27
N VAL A 301 5.99 -9.33 -7.97
CA VAL A 301 6.85 -8.64 -8.93
C VAL A 301 7.57 -7.53 -8.19
N ILE A 302 8.90 -7.54 -8.23
CA ILE A 302 9.73 -6.45 -7.70
C ILE A 302 10.43 -5.75 -8.84
N VAL A 303 10.37 -4.42 -8.82
CA VAL A 303 11.14 -3.58 -9.72
C VAL A 303 11.90 -2.54 -8.92
N VAL A 304 13.21 -2.43 -9.17
CA VAL A 304 14.06 -1.40 -8.56
C VAL A 304 14.58 -0.48 -9.65
N GLY A 305 14.29 0.81 -9.49
CA GLY A 305 14.83 1.89 -10.30
C GLY A 305 15.96 2.62 -9.58
N ALA A 306 17.03 2.96 -10.28
CA ALA A 306 18.12 3.80 -9.81
C ALA A 306 18.04 5.17 -10.48
N LYS A 307 18.12 6.24 -9.68
CA LYS A 307 18.25 7.59 -10.25
C LYS A 307 19.71 7.78 -10.68
N PRO A 308 19.98 8.13 -11.95
CA PRO A 308 21.35 8.35 -12.40
C PRO A 308 22.08 9.40 -11.54
N LEU A 309 23.39 9.24 -11.41
CA LEU A 309 24.23 10.30 -10.86
C LEU A 309 24.18 11.53 -11.76
N ILE A 310 24.20 12.72 -11.17
CA ILE A 310 24.39 13.95 -11.93
C ILE A 310 25.86 13.95 -12.35
N ALA A 311 26.12 13.97 -13.66
CA ALA A 311 27.48 14.14 -14.16
C ALA A 311 28.02 15.51 -13.70
N GLU A 312 29.19 15.52 -13.06
CA GLU A 312 29.93 16.74 -12.70
C GLU A 312 30.35 17.54 -13.95
#